data_AF-A0A1T0B618-F1
#
_entry.id   AF-A0A1T0B618-F1
#
_cell.length_a   1.000
_cell.length_b   1.000
_cell.length_c   1.000
_cell.angle_alpha   90.00
_cell.angle_beta   90.00
_cell.angle_gamma   90.00
#
_symmetry.space_group_name_H-M   'P 1'
#
loop_
_entity.id
_entity.type
_entity.pdbx_description
1 polymer ?
#
loop_
_entity_poly.entity_id
_entity_poly.type
_entity_poly.pdbx_seq_one_letter_code
_entity_poly.pdbx_strand_id
1 'polypeptide(L)'
;MTGTSGLSRKPYKPVGAEYDLPETLTTDGVVSVGGKRDDGAVGLRRIVNAAPGALDTDVATVGQLRQLASVTQKAAAGVQYFSTYKLTNNTNQDNKGATAKDSLAIGNAQTGSSAERSIAIGTIGSNPNSTDKNVATAEGTTSIAIGSGAYGKGADGIAIWWWK
;
A
#
# COMPACT_ATOMS: atom_id res chain seq x y z
N MET A 1 34.14 5.24 29.33
CA MET A 1 33.22 4.68 28.31
C MET A 1 31.95 4.23 29.00
N THR A 2 30.77 4.76 28.67
CA THR A 2 29.49 4.24 29.17
C THR A 2 28.47 4.17 28.03
N GLY A 3 28.71 3.26 27.10
CA GLY A 3 27.59 2.73 26.30
C GLY A 3 26.90 1.67 27.16
N THR A 4 25.62 1.84 27.47
CA THR A 4 24.83 0.82 28.17
C THR A 4 24.95 -0.49 27.40
N SER A 5 25.48 -1.54 28.04
CA SER A 5 25.78 -2.82 27.41
C SER A 5 24.52 -3.42 26.77
N GLY A 6 24.63 -3.87 25.52
CA GLY A 6 23.55 -4.58 24.81
C GLY A 6 23.08 -5.85 25.52
N LEU A 7 23.88 -6.36 26.46
CA LEU A 7 23.59 -7.49 27.35
C LEU A 7 22.40 -7.25 28.30
N SER A 8 21.98 -6.00 28.49
CA SER A 8 20.85 -5.64 29.37
C SER A 8 19.50 -5.52 28.66
N ARG A 9 19.45 -5.78 27.34
CA ARG A 9 18.21 -5.65 26.55
C ARG A 9 17.45 -6.98 26.55
N LYS A 10 16.14 -6.92 26.83
CA LYS A 10 15.25 -8.07 26.68
C LYS A 10 15.30 -8.58 25.23
N PRO A 11 15.36 -9.91 25.01
CA PRO A 11 15.35 -10.47 23.67
C PRO A 11 14.02 -10.17 22.98
N TYR A 12 14.08 -10.02 21.66
CA TYR A 12 12.87 -9.79 20.86
C TYR A 12 12.07 -11.09 20.75
N LYS A 13 10.86 -11.11 21.32
CA LYS A 13 9.85 -12.16 21.09
C LYS A 13 8.84 -11.64 20.04
N PRO A 14 8.72 -12.30 18.88
CA PRO A 14 7.71 -11.93 17.88
C PRO A 14 6.30 -12.04 18.47
N VAL A 15 5.41 -11.13 18.09
CA VAL A 15 3.98 -11.22 18.44
C VAL A 15 3.40 -12.47 17.77
N GLY A 16 2.89 -13.41 18.56
CA GLY A 16 2.33 -14.67 18.09
C GLY A 16 3.27 -15.89 18.16
N ALA A 17 4.51 -15.72 18.61
CA ALA A 17 5.42 -16.85 18.84
C ALA A 17 4.89 -17.78 19.95
N GLU A 18 4.80 -19.09 19.66
CA GLU A 18 4.37 -20.13 20.60
C GLU A 18 5.43 -20.49 21.66
N TYR A 19 6.67 -20.02 21.50
CA TYR A 19 7.75 -20.28 22.43
C TYR A 19 7.96 -19.13 23.42
N ASP A 20 8.24 -19.46 24.67
CA ASP A 20 8.74 -18.50 25.66
C ASP A 20 10.27 -18.47 25.64
N LEU A 21 10.82 -17.26 25.53
CA LEU A 21 12.25 -17.04 25.73
C LEU A 21 12.47 -16.85 27.25
N PRO A 22 13.29 -17.67 27.91
CA PRO A 22 13.59 -17.47 29.34
C PRO A 22 14.17 -16.07 29.56
N GLU A 23 13.89 -15.46 30.70
CA GLU A 23 14.53 -14.19 31.07
C GLU A 23 16.05 -14.37 31.03
N THR A 24 16.73 -13.44 30.34
CA THR A 24 18.14 -13.47 29.99
C THR A 24 19.03 -14.11 31.05
N LEU A 25 19.59 -15.28 30.75
CA LEU A 25 20.74 -15.81 31.49
C LEU A 25 21.96 -14.96 31.13
N THR A 26 22.90 -14.80 32.06
CA THR A 26 24.14 -14.02 31.84
C THR A 26 25.05 -14.58 30.73
N THR A 27 24.67 -15.72 30.14
CA THR A 27 25.27 -16.40 29.00
C THR A 27 24.59 -16.10 27.65
N ASP A 28 23.43 -15.43 27.63
CA ASP A 28 22.68 -15.07 26.43
C ASP A 28 23.31 -13.82 25.79
N GLY A 29 24.44 -14.03 25.13
CA GLY A 29 25.25 -12.96 24.55
C GLY A 29 24.62 -12.35 23.28
N VAL A 30 24.88 -11.06 23.05
CA VAL A 30 24.59 -10.40 21.78
C VAL A 30 25.80 -10.56 20.84
N VAL A 31 25.56 -11.07 19.64
CA VAL A 31 26.58 -11.07 18.58
C VAL A 31 26.58 -9.69 17.90
N SER A 32 27.51 -8.81 18.27
CA SER A 32 27.70 -7.54 17.57
C SER A 32 28.59 -7.72 16.34
N VAL A 33 28.01 -7.54 15.15
CA VAL A 33 28.77 -7.49 13.89
C VAL A 33 29.22 -6.07 13.53
N GLY A 34 28.99 -5.09 14.40
CA GLY A 34 29.35 -3.68 14.22
C GLY A 34 30.12 -3.12 15.42
N GLY A 35 30.49 -1.85 15.37
CA GLY A 35 31.18 -1.20 16.48
C GLY A 35 31.20 0.32 16.39
N LYS A 36 31.33 0.98 17.54
CA LYS A 36 31.47 2.44 17.60
C LYS A 36 32.86 2.83 17.10
N ARG A 37 32.93 3.86 16.26
CA ARG A 37 34.15 4.49 15.77
C ARG A 37 34.58 5.58 16.75
N ASP A 38 35.82 6.04 16.62
CA ASP A 38 36.43 7.04 17.52
C ASP A 38 35.71 8.40 17.46
N ASP A 39 35.05 8.70 16.34
CA ASP A 39 34.18 9.87 16.14
C ASP A 39 32.78 9.72 16.74
N GLY A 40 32.50 8.59 17.38
CA GLY A 40 31.21 8.28 17.99
C GLY A 40 30.16 7.70 17.02
N ALA A 41 30.44 7.60 15.72
CA ALA A 41 29.54 6.97 14.75
C ALA A 41 29.53 5.44 14.88
N VAL A 42 28.47 4.77 14.42
CA VAL A 42 28.39 3.30 14.42
C VAL A 42 28.81 2.76 13.06
N GLY A 43 29.89 1.98 13.04
CA GLY A 43 30.29 1.18 11.88
C GLY A 43 29.41 -0.06 11.74
N LEU A 44 28.67 -0.13 10.63
CA LEU A 44 27.79 -1.25 10.29
C LEU A 44 28.50 -2.24 9.35
N ARG A 45 28.18 -3.53 9.47
CA ARG A 45 28.60 -4.58 8.52
C ARG A 45 27.37 -5.20 7.88
N ARG A 46 27.50 -5.57 6.59
CA ARG A 46 26.49 -6.37 5.89
C ARG A 46 26.73 -7.85 6.21
N ILE A 47 25.67 -8.57 6.54
CA ILE A 47 25.66 -10.03 6.59
C ILE A 47 25.22 -10.51 5.19
N VAL A 48 26.10 -11.19 4.47
CA VAL A 48 25.89 -11.63 3.08
C VAL A 48 25.89 -13.16 3.01
N ASN A 49 25.31 -13.72 1.93
CA ASN A 49 25.14 -15.15 1.74
C ASN A 49 24.34 -15.86 2.85
N ALA A 50 23.47 -15.12 3.55
CA ALA A 50 22.51 -15.70 4.47
C ALA A 50 21.38 -16.38 3.67
N ALA A 51 21.11 -17.65 3.99
CA ALA A 51 19.97 -18.36 3.44
C ALA A 51 18.65 -17.77 3.97
N PRO A 52 17.55 -17.81 3.21
CA PRO A 52 16.22 -17.41 3.69
C PRO A 52 15.81 -18.24 4.92
N GLY A 53 15.36 -17.58 5.99
CA GLY A 53 14.87 -18.23 7.20
C GLY A 53 13.52 -18.90 7.00
N ALA A 54 13.27 -20.03 7.68
CA ALA A 54 12.01 -20.75 7.67
C ALA A 54 11.31 -20.77 9.04
N LEU A 55 12.08 -20.65 10.12
CA LEU A 55 11.61 -20.63 11.50
C LEU A 55 11.61 -19.20 12.07
N ASP A 56 10.86 -18.96 13.14
CA ASP A 56 10.75 -17.66 13.81
C ASP A 56 12.09 -17.13 14.37
N THR A 57 13.05 -18.01 14.59
CA THR A 57 14.40 -17.69 15.11
C THR A 57 15.45 -17.52 14.01
N ASP A 58 15.10 -17.78 12.75
CA ASP A 58 16.03 -17.65 11.64
C ASP A 58 16.20 -16.18 11.20
N VAL A 59 17.28 -15.91 10.48
CA VAL A 59 17.52 -14.59 9.90
C VAL A 59 16.59 -14.33 8.71
N ALA A 60 15.90 -13.20 8.72
CA ALA A 60 15.15 -12.72 7.57
C ALA A 60 16.10 -12.09 6.53
N THR A 61 15.97 -12.51 5.27
CA THR A 61 16.77 -11.96 4.17
C THR A 61 16.07 -10.81 3.46
N VAL A 62 16.85 -9.99 2.73
CA VAL A 62 16.29 -8.91 1.88
C VAL A 62 15.35 -9.46 0.81
N GLY A 63 15.56 -10.70 0.33
CA GLY A 63 14.67 -11.35 -0.64
C GLY A 63 13.27 -11.57 -0.08
N GLN A 64 13.17 -12.10 1.14
CA GLN A 64 11.90 -12.30 1.84
C GLN A 64 11.20 -10.96 2.15
N LEU A 65 11.96 -9.94 2.58
CA LEU A 65 11.41 -8.62 2.82
C LEU A 65 10.88 -7.96 1.53
N ARG A 66 11.56 -8.12 0.40
CA ARG A 66 11.07 -7.64 -0.91
C ARG A 66 9.83 -8.40 -1.37
N GLN A 67 9.77 -9.71 -1.13
CA GLN A 67 8.57 -10.50 -1.40
C GLN A 67 7.39 -9.98 -0.58
N LEU A 68 7.58 -9.74 0.73
CA LEU A 68 6.57 -9.12 1.57
C LEU A 68 6.14 -7.74 1.04
N ALA A 69 7.09 -6.87 0.68
CA ALA A 69 6.77 -5.56 0.09
C ALA A 69 5.96 -5.68 -1.21
N SER A 70 6.25 -6.67 -2.04
CA SER A 70 5.47 -6.94 -3.27
C SER A 70 4.06 -7.43 -2.97
N VAL A 71 3.87 -8.23 -1.91
CA VAL A 71 2.56 -8.67 -1.44
C VAL A 71 1.78 -7.49 -0.86
N THR A 72 2.41 -6.63 -0.06
CA THR A 72 1.77 -5.42 0.46
C THR A 72 1.37 -4.46 -0.66
N GLN A 73 2.21 -4.30 -1.70
CA GLN A 73 1.84 -3.52 -2.89
C GLN A 73 0.69 -4.16 -3.68
N LYS A 74 0.62 -5.48 -3.76
CA LYS A 74 -0.51 -6.20 -4.37
C LYS A 74 -1.77 -6.15 -3.53
N ALA A 75 -1.66 -6.18 -2.20
CA ALA A 75 -2.77 -5.99 -1.28
C ALA A 75 -3.28 -4.54 -1.32
N ALA A 76 -2.40 -3.56 -1.50
CA ALA A 76 -2.77 -2.18 -1.81
C ALA A 76 -3.39 -2.05 -3.22
N ALA A 77 -3.08 -2.98 -4.14
CA ALA A 77 -3.64 -2.98 -5.49
C ALA A 77 -5.05 -3.60 -5.60
N GLY A 78 -5.62 -4.15 -4.52
CA GLY A 78 -6.99 -4.66 -4.56
C GLY A 78 -7.51 -5.08 -3.19
N VAL A 79 -8.57 -4.40 -2.75
CA VAL A 79 -9.40 -4.86 -1.63
C VAL A 79 -10.08 -6.16 -2.07
N GLN A 80 -10.12 -7.20 -1.23
CA GLN A 80 -10.86 -8.44 -1.54
C GLN A 80 -12.30 -8.08 -1.96
N TYR A 81 -12.80 -8.69 -3.04
CA TYR A 81 -14.09 -8.39 -3.70
C TYR A 81 -14.17 -7.07 -4.48
N PHE A 82 -13.10 -6.30 -4.56
CA PHE A 82 -13.00 -5.10 -5.39
C PHE A 82 -11.91 -5.27 -6.45
N SER A 83 -12.32 -5.65 -7.66
CA SER A 83 -11.42 -5.87 -8.79
C SER A 83 -11.68 -4.86 -9.91
N THR A 84 -10.65 -4.20 -10.40
CA THR A 84 -10.68 -3.41 -11.64
C THR A 84 -9.94 -4.18 -12.75
N TYR A 85 -10.55 -4.31 -13.92
CA TYR A 85 -9.93 -5.05 -15.03
C TYR A 85 -8.79 -4.23 -15.66
N LYS A 86 -7.56 -4.75 -15.56
CA LYS A 86 -6.30 -4.27 -16.17
C LYS A 86 -6.12 -2.74 -16.19
N LEU A 87 -5.30 -2.22 -15.27
CA LEU A 87 -4.81 -0.85 -15.32
C LEU A 87 -3.54 -0.72 -16.16
N THR A 88 -3.57 0.14 -17.17
CA THR A 88 -2.35 0.82 -17.62
C THR A 88 -2.11 2.02 -16.72
N ASN A 89 -0.98 2.05 -16.03
CA ASN A 89 -0.52 3.09 -15.08
C ASN A 89 -1.24 3.07 -13.73
N ASN A 90 -0.46 3.16 -12.63
CA ASN A 90 -0.81 3.17 -11.20
C ASN A 90 -1.84 4.25 -10.75
N THR A 91 -2.63 4.78 -11.67
CA THR A 91 -3.59 5.88 -11.54
C THR A 91 -4.69 5.67 -10.49
N ASN A 92 -5.10 4.43 -10.24
CA ASN A 92 -6.02 4.09 -9.13
C ASN A 92 -5.30 3.94 -7.78
N GLN A 93 -3.97 3.72 -7.77
CA GLN A 93 -3.17 3.84 -6.53
C GLN A 93 -2.91 5.31 -6.19
N ASP A 94 -2.70 6.15 -7.20
CA ASP A 94 -2.49 7.59 -7.07
C ASP A 94 -3.80 8.38 -6.83
N ASN A 95 -4.95 7.69 -6.74
CA ASN A 95 -6.29 8.29 -6.58
C ASN A 95 -6.61 9.41 -7.61
N LYS A 96 -6.12 9.32 -8.86
CA LYS A 96 -6.24 10.41 -9.84
C LYS A 96 -7.67 10.67 -10.34
N GLY A 97 -8.59 9.73 -10.10
CA GLY A 97 -9.99 9.87 -10.46
C GLY A 97 -10.85 10.62 -9.44
N ALA A 98 -10.50 10.60 -8.15
CA ALA A 98 -11.25 11.27 -7.09
C ALA A 98 -10.48 12.52 -6.62
N THR A 99 -10.72 13.66 -7.30
CA THR A 99 -9.91 14.87 -7.16
C THR A 99 -10.48 15.89 -6.17
N ALA A 100 -11.70 15.68 -5.68
CA ALA A 100 -12.35 16.52 -4.69
C ALA A 100 -12.45 15.85 -3.31
N LYS A 101 -12.69 16.67 -2.27
CA LYS A 101 -12.85 16.20 -0.89
C LYS A 101 -14.03 15.23 -0.78
N ASP A 102 -13.82 14.13 -0.06
CA ASP A 102 -14.82 13.09 0.22
C ASP A 102 -15.46 12.48 -1.05
N SER A 103 -14.77 12.56 -2.19
CA SER A 103 -15.25 12.01 -3.47
C SER A 103 -14.82 10.56 -3.70
N LEU A 104 -15.56 9.82 -4.51
CA LEU A 104 -15.32 8.41 -4.83
C LEU A 104 -15.30 8.21 -6.35
N ALA A 105 -14.20 7.70 -6.90
CA ALA A 105 -14.10 7.33 -8.31
C ALA A 105 -13.75 5.84 -8.45
N ILE A 106 -14.60 5.08 -9.14
CA ILE A 106 -14.42 3.65 -9.40
C ILE A 106 -14.43 3.42 -10.91
N GLY A 107 -13.26 3.14 -11.48
CA GLY A 107 -13.09 2.92 -12.92
C GLY A 107 -11.63 3.01 -13.33
N ASN A 108 -11.36 3.24 -14.62
CA ASN A 108 -9.99 3.45 -15.08
C ASN A 108 -9.51 4.88 -14.80
N ALA A 109 -8.28 5.21 -15.23
CA ALA A 109 -7.64 6.51 -15.00
C ALA A 109 -8.44 7.76 -15.42
N GLN A 110 -9.47 7.58 -16.26
CA GLN A 110 -10.27 8.66 -16.82
C GLN A 110 -11.62 8.84 -16.10
N THR A 111 -12.07 7.89 -15.28
CA THR A 111 -13.26 8.06 -14.43
C THR A 111 -13.02 9.18 -13.42
N GLY A 112 -13.92 10.17 -13.37
CA GLY A 112 -13.68 11.43 -12.67
C GLY A 112 -14.79 11.81 -11.69
N SER A 113 -14.44 11.96 -10.42
CA SER A 113 -15.27 12.57 -9.38
C SER A 113 -14.57 13.85 -8.92
N SER A 114 -15.02 14.99 -9.43
CA SER A 114 -14.32 16.28 -9.28
C SER A 114 -15.07 17.29 -8.41
N ALA A 115 -16.16 16.87 -7.77
CA ALA A 115 -16.95 17.68 -6.86
C ALA A 115 -16.99 17.07 -5.45
N GLU A 116 -17.21 17.91 -4.44
CA GLU A 116 -17.24 17.45 -3.05
C GLU A 116 -18.35 16.42 -2.82
N ARG A 117 -18.00 15.34 -2.11
CA ARG A 117 -18.94 14.24 -1.78
C ARG A 117 -19.58 13.59 -3.02
N SER A 118 -18.99 13.74 -4.20
CA SER A 118 -19.52 13.15 -5.43
C SER A 118 -19.03 11.70 -5.62
N ILE A 119 -19.79 10.92 -6.40
CA ILE A 119 -19.49 9.51 -6.68
C ILE A 119 -19.54 9.28 -8.18
N ALA A 120 -18.45 8.80 -8.78
CA ALA A 120 -18.38 8.39 -10.18
C ALA A 120 -18.01 6.90 -10.30
N ILE A 121 -18.87 6.09 -10.89
CA ILE A 121 -18.67 4.63 -11.03
C ILE A 121 -18.87 4.22 -12.48
N GLY A 122 -17.83 3.71 -13.14
CA GLY A 122 -17.93 3.07 -14.45
C GLY A 122 -17.02 3.65 -15.53
N THR A 123 -16.58 2.76 -16.42
CA THR A 123 -15.84 3.03 -17.66
C THR A 123 -16.15 1.91 -18.66
N ILE A 124 -16.27 2.23 -19.94
CA ILE A 124 -16.15 1.23 -21.02
C ILE A 124 -14.94 1.64 -21.88
N GLY A 125 -13.91 0.79 -21.86
CA GLY A 125 -12.83 0.77 -22.86
C GLY A 125 -12.37 2.13 -23.37
N SER A 126 -11.57 2.85 -22.59
CA SER A 126 -10.90 4.05 -23.10
C SER A 126 -9.93 3.66 -24.21
N ASN A 127 -10.24 4.01 -25.45
CA ASN A 127 -9.17 4.40 -26.35
C ASN A 127 -8.61 5.71 -25.76
N PRO A 128 -7.35 5.75 -25.28
CA PRO A 128 -6.77 6.93 -24.64
C PRO A 128 -6.73 8.16 -25.58
N ASN A 129 -6.97 7.96 -26.89
CA ASN A 129 -7.08 9.00 -27.92
C ASN A 129 -8.53 9.37 -28.33
N SER A 130 -9.57 8.82 -27.67
CA SER A 130 -10.95 9.19 -27.99
C SER A 130 -11.39 10.45 -27.24
N THR A 131 -11.98 11.41 -27.97
CA THR A 131 -12.65 12.59 -27.40
C THR A 131 -13.99 12.23 -26.74
N ASP A 132 -14.56 11.07 -27.09
CA ASP A 132 -15.77 10.54 -26.48
C ASP A 132 -15.39 9.85 -25.17
N LYS A 133 -15.55 10.60 -24.08
CA LYS A 133 -15.34 10.15 -22.70
C LYS A 133 -16.40 9.11 -22.33
N ASN A 134 -16.16 7.84 -22.67
CA ASN A 134 -16.94 6.69 -22.20
C ASN A 134 -16.64 6.34 -20.73
N VAL A 135 -16.72 7.33 -19.85
CA VAL A 135 -16.44 7.23 -18.42
C VAL A 135 -17.52 7.95 -17.63
N ALA A 136 -17.83 7.44 -16.45
CA ALA A 136 -18.68 8.15 -15.51
C ALA A 136 -17.97 9.41 -15.01
N THR A 137 -18.67 10.54 -14.99
CA THR A 137 -18.15 11.82 -14.48
C THR A 137 -19.17 12.48 -13.54
N ALA A 138 -18.74 12.83 -12.32
CA ALA A 138 -19.57 13.49 -11.30
C ALA A 138 -18.97 14.86 -10.92
N GLU A 139 -19.55 15.94 -11.46
CA GLU A 139 -19.11 17.34 -11.30
C GLU A 139 -20.04 18.18 -10.41
N GLY A 140 -21.23 17.69 -10.08
CA GLY A 140 -22.11 18.32 -9.11
C GLY A 140 -21.70 17.97 -7.68
N THR A 141 -21.78 18.92 -6.75
CA THR A 141 -21.67 18.61 -5.31
C THR A 141 -22.68 17.54 -4.95
N THR A 142 -22.27 16.55 -4.15
CA THR A 142 -23.14 15.43 -3.71
C THR A 142 -23.78 14.64 -4.87
N SER A 143 -23.28 14.78 -6.10
CA SER A 143 -23.84 14.10 -7.27
C SER A 143 -23.31 12.68 -7.42
N ILE A 144 -24.11 11.82 -8.05
CA ILE A 144 -23.78 10.43 -8.31
C ILE A 144 -23.89 10.17 -9.82
N ALA A 145 -22.82 9.66 -10.43
CA ALA A 145 -22.78 9.24 -11.82
C ALA A 145 -22.43 7.74 -11.91
N ILE A 146 -23.34 6.93 -12.45
CA ILE A 146 -23.16 5.46 -12.57
C ILE A 146 -23.32 5.03 -14.02
N GLY A 147 -22.24 4.44 -14.55
CA GLY A 147 -22.14 3.85 -15.89
C GLY A 147 -21.35 4.69 -16.90
N SER A 148 -20.90 4.04 -17.96
CA SER A 148 -20.06 4.66 -19.00
C SER A 148 -20.77 5.82 -19.67
N GLY A 149 -20.21 7.03 -19.61
CA GLY A 149 -20.81 8.24 -20.17
C GLY A 149 -21.90 8.87 -19.30
N ALA A 150 -22.17 8.33 -18.10
CA ALA A 150 -23.03 8.99 -17.14
C ALA A 150 -22.40 10.31 -16.69
N TYR A 151 -23.18 11.41 -16.74
CA TYR A 151 -22.67 12.74 -16.42
C TYR A 151 -23.53 13.47 -15.37
N GLY A 152 -23.10 13.40 -14.11
CA GLY A 152 -23.78 14.01 -12.97
C GLY A 152 -23.33 15.45 -12.73
N LYS A 153 -23.90 16.41 -13.48
CA LYS A 153 -23.61 17.85 -13.36
C LYS A 153 -24.41 18.61 -12.31
N GLY A 154 -25.63 18.17 -12.02
CA GLY A 154 -26.49 18.82 -11.03
C GLY A 154 -26.04 18.51 -9.60
N ALA A 155 -26.09 19.51 -8.71
CA ALA A 155 -25.96 19.27 -7.29
C ALA A 155 -27.06 18.33 -6.81
N ASP A 156 -26.73 17.41 -5.89
CA ASP A 156 -27.64 16.39 -5.36
C ASP A 156 -28.29 15.48 -6.44
N GLY A 157 -27.75 15.51 -7.66
CA GLY A 157 -28.32 14.82 -8.81
C GLY A 157 -27.76 13.41 -8.98
N ILE A 158 -28.60 12.49 -9.49
CA ILE A 158 -28.20 11.14 -9.85
C ILE A 158 -28.30 10.99 -11.38
N ALA A 159 -27.19 10.64 -12.02
CA ALA A 159 -27.11 10.30 -13.43
C ALA A 159 -26.76 8.81 -13.59
N ILE A 160 -27.58 8.08 -14.32
CA ILE A 160 -27.37 6.65 -14.62
C ILE A 160 -27.39 6.49 -16.13
N TRP A 161 -26.39 5.79 -16.68
CA TRP A 161 -26.29 5.53 -18.11
C TRP A 161 -25.77 4.13 -18.41
N TRP A 162 -26.28 3.50 -19.46
CA TRP A 162 -25.79 2.21 -19.96
C TRP A 162 -26.08 2.11 -21.45
N TRP A 163 -25.16 1.49 -22.21
CA TRP A 163 -25.29 1.21 -23.64
C TRP A 163 -25.43 -0.30 -23.86
N LYS A 164 -26.29 -0.73 -24.80
CA LYS A 164 -26.47 -2.13 -25.18
C LYS A 164 -25.32 -2.64 -26.04
#